data_AF-A0A372QC15-F1
#
_entry.id   AF-A0A372QC15-F1
#
_cell.length_a   1.000
_cell.length_b   1.000
_cell.length_c   1.000
_cell.angle_alpha   90.00
_cell.angle_beta   90.00
_cell.angle_gamma   90.00
#
_symmetry.space_group_name_H-M   'P 1'
#
loop_
_entity.id
_entity.type
_entity.pdbx_description
1 polymer ?
#
loop_
_entity_poly.entity_id
_entity_poly.type
_entity_poly.pdbx_seq_one_letter_code
_entity_poly.pdbx_strand_id
1 'polypeptide(L)'
;MEGSSCQSGSSSSNTIPEIHDSVFSYKMVSHENFNNNSILLKLEEDGFTTPDEKAEELIKRLTYIKYLYVLKLLFENLQNEFSPQILRDTLVALADPTPFDFYAKQSVTRLELHLRTWVTVLERICFSPIVLSKELRDKVYNSLSKFAEIRLKFLK
;
A
#
# COMPACT_ATOMS: atom_id res chain seq x y z
N MET A 1 24.82 -50.07 42.24
CA MET A 1 25.56 -49.56 41.08
C MET A 1 24.58 -48.66 40.34
N GLU A 2 24.81 -47.34 40.45
CA GLU A 2 24.30 -46.20 39.66
C GLU A 2 22.78 -46.14 39.41
N GLY A 3 22.03 -45.18 39.99
CA GLY A 3 21.91 -43.78 39.53
C GLY A 3 20.98 -43.72 38.30
N SER A 4 19.90 -42.96 38.18
CA SER A 4 19.52 -41.68 38.78
C SER A 4 18.03 -41.41 38.46
N SER A 5 17.36 -40.67 39.34
CA SER A 5 16.14 -39.90 39.06
C SER A 5 16.45 -38.78 38.06
N CYS A 6 15.47 -38.37 37.22
CA CYS A 6 15.18 -36.95 36.98
C CYS A 6 13.86 -36.73 36.22
N GLN A 7 12.99 -35.98 36.89
CA GLN A 7 11.82 -35.26 36.39
C GLN A 7 12.19 -34.25 35.28
N SER A 8 11.38 -34.14 34.24
CA SER A 8 11.21 -32.93 33.42
C SER A 8 9.77 -32.95 32.86
N GLY A 9 8.93 -31.91 32.91
CA GLY A 9 9.16 -30.51 33.20
C GLY A 9 9.09 -29.68 31.92
N SER A 10 7.90 -29.13 31.62
CA SER A 10 7.62 -28.02 30.68
C SER A 10 7.85 -28.34 29.19
N SER A 11 7.27 -27.66 28.20
CA SER A 11 6.20 -26.69 28.00
C SER A 11 6.08 -26.59 26.47
N SER A 12 4.91 -26.23 25.97
CA SER A 12 4.59 -26.03 24.56
C SER A 12 5.68 -25.31 23.76
N SER A 13 5.99 -25.79 22.56
CA SER A 13 6.55 -24.96 21.50
C SER A 13 5.93 -25.44 20.18
N ASN A 14 4.78 -24.85 19.85
CA ASN A 14 4.29 -24.87 18.47
C ASN A 14 5.35 -24.16 17.63
N THR A 15 6.06 -24.90 16.80
CA THR A 15 6.93 -24.35 15.77
C THR A 15 6.04 -23.55 14.81
N ILE A 16 6.03 -22.23 14.96
CA ILE A 16 5.53 -21.32 13.93
C ILE A 16 6.45 -21.51 12.72
N PRO A 17 5.93 -21.82 11.52
CA PRO A 17 6.76 -21.83 10.34
C PRO A 17 7.27 -20.40 10.12
N GLU A 18 8.59 -20.23 10.18
CA GLU A 18 9.28 -19.03 9.71
C GLU A 18 8.79 -18.73 8.30
N ILE A 19 7.98 -17.68 8.18
CA ILE A 19 7.69 -17.07 6.90
C ILE A 19 9.00 -16.39 6.50
N HIS A 20 9.80 -17.10 5.70
CA HIS A 20 10.88 -16.48 4.96
C HIS A 20 10.27 -15.34 4.17
N ASP A 21 10.53 -14.13 4.66
CA ASP A 21 10.32 -12.87 3.97
C ASP A 21 11.18 -12.92 2.71
N SER A 22 10.64 -13.55 1.67
CA SER A 22 11.25 -13.60 0.35
C SER A 22 11.06 -12.22 -0.25
N VAL A 23 11.94 -11.34 0.21
CA VAL A 23 12.36 -10.09 -0.38
C VAL A 23 12.47 -10.30 -1.89
N PHE A 24 11.38 -10.06 -2.61
CA PHE A 24 11.46 -9.71 -4.02
C PHE A 24 12.23 -8.40 -4.04
N SER A 25 13.53 -8.55 -4.21
CA SER A 25 14.50 -7.47 -4.25
C SER A 25 14.00 -6.44 -5.22
N TYR A 26 13.63 -5.29 -4.69
CA TYR A 26 13.44 -4.03 -5.38
C TYR A 26 14.78 -3.58 -5.98
N LYS A 27 15.38 -4.36 -6.88
CA LYS A 27 16.54 -3.98 -7.68
C LYS A 27 16.19 -2.88 -8.71
N MET A 28 15.20 -2.05 -8.39
CA MET A 28 14.75 -0.82 -9.03
C MET A 28 15.10 0.42 -8.18
N VAL A 29 15.64 0.27 -6.96
CA VAL A 29 15.77 1.36 -5.98
C VAL A 29 16.84 2.42 -6.29
N SER A 30 17.84 2.18 -7.16
CA SER A 30 18.82 3.22 -7.47
C SER A 30 18.41 4.15 -8.63
N HIS A 31 17.72 3.63 -9.65
CA HIS A 31 17.31 4.43 -10.82
C HIS A 31 15.91 5.07 -10.67
N GLU A 32 15.03 4.49 -9.86
CA GLU A 32 13.70 5.08 -9.64
C GLU A 32 13.72 6.26 -8.67
N ASN A 33 14.57 6.25 -7.64
CA ASN A 33 14.67 7.36 -6.68
C ASN A 33 14.95 8.72 -7.35
N PHE A 34 15.75 8.73 -8.41
CA PHE A 34 15.98 9.94 -9.22
C PHE A 34 14.73 10.39 -9.98
N ASN A 35 13.98 9.45 -10.56
CA ASN A 35 12.77 9.77 -11.30
C ASN A 35 11.60 10.19 -10.39
N ASN A 36 11.51 9.65 -9.18
CA ASN A 36 10.41 9.95 -8.26
C ASN A 36 10.54 11.35 -7.66
N ASN A 37 11.75 11.72 -7.25
CA ASN A 37 12.06 13.10 -6.84
C ASN A 37 11.79 14.07 -8.00
N SER A 38 12.06 13.67 -9.25
CA SER A 38 11.76 14.51 -10.41
C SER A 38 10.26 14.79 -10.61
N ILE A 39 9.37 13.85 -10.23
CA ILE A 39 7.92 14.07 -10.34
C ILE A 39 7.45 15.04 -9.26
N LEU A 40 7.91 14.88 -8.01
CA LEU A 40 7.57 15.82 -6.94
C LEU A 40 8.07 17.23 -7.22
N LEU A 41 9.31 17.36 -7.71
CA LEU A 41 9.88 18.66 -8.12
C LEU A 41 9.08 19.29 -9.26
N LYS A 42 8.68 18.52 -10.27
CA LYS A 42 7.82 19.03 -11.35
C LYS A 42 6.46 19.51 -10.86
N LEU A 43 5.86 18.80 -9.91
CA LEU A 43 4.60 19.23 -9.30
C LEU A 43 4.79 20.57 -8.57
N GLU A 44 5.92 20.77 -7.88
CA GLU A 44 6.25 22.05 -7.25
C GLU A 44 6.48 23.18 -8.27
N GLU A 45 7.20 22.90 -9.37
CA GLU A 45 7.39 23.83 -10.49
C GLU A 45 6.06 24.24 -11.13
N ASP A 46 5.11 23.30 -11.23
CA ASP A 46 3.75 23.52 -11.74
C ASP A 46 2.84 24.23 -10.72
N GLY A 47 3.34 24.53 -9.50
CA GLY A 47 2.64 25.30 -8.47
C GLY A 47 1.93 24.47 -7.39
N PHE A 48 2.02 23.14 -7.43
CA PHE A 48 1.47 22.25 -6.39
C PHE A 48 2.47 22.10 -5.25
N THR A 49 2.36 22.95 -4.24
CA THR A 49 3.35 23.06 -3.17
C THR A 49 2.98 22.27 -1.93
N THR A 50 1.68 22.12 -1.66
CA THR A 50 1.18 21.40 -0.49
C THR A 50 1.07 19.88 -0.72
N PRO A 51 1.09 19.05 0.34
CA PRO A 51 0.85 17.61 0.20
C PRO A 51 -0.51 17.29 -0.42
N ASP A 52 -1.55 18.04 -0.07
CA ASP A 52 -2.91 17.88 -0.57
C ASP A 52 -2.99 18.11 -2.10
N GLU A 53 -2.44 19.21 -2.58
CA GLU A 53 -2.38 19.54 -4.01
C GLU A 53 -1.62 18.47 -4.82
N LYS A 54 -0.48 18.02 -4.29
CA LYS A 54 0.30 16.94 -4.90
C LYS A 54 -0.50 15.64 -4.96
N ALA A 55 -1.17 15.26 -3.87
CA ALA A 55 -1.99 14.06 -3.84
C ALA A 55 -3.13 14.14 -4.86
N GLU A 56 -3.82 15.28 -4.96
CA GLU A 56 -4.91 15.49 -5.91
C GLU A 56 -4.47 15.30 -7.36
N GLU A 57 -3.30 15.80 -7.74
CA GLU A 57 -2.77 15.60 -9.10
C GLU A 57 -2.32 14.16 -9.36
N LEU A 58 -1.70 13.51 -8.36
CA LEU A 58 -1.24 12.13 -8.48
C LEU A 58 -2.38 11.12 -8.61
N ILE A 59 -3.50 11.34 -7.91
CA ILE A 59 -4.70 10.48 -7.95
C ILE A 59 -5.32 10.41 -9.36
N LYS A 60 -5.15 11.45 -10.18
CA LYS A 60 -5.63 11.45 -11.58
C LYS A 60 -4.84 10.47 -12.47
N ARG A 61 -3.71 9.93 -12.00
CA ARG A 61 -2.74 9.17 -12.81
C ARG A 61 -2.37 7.81 -12.21
N LEU A 62 -3.21 7.23 -11.34
CA LEU A 62 -2.95 5.95 -10.64
C LEU A 62 -2.66 4.76 -11.56
N THR A 63 -3.13 4.80 -12.81
CA THR A 63 -2.88 3.75 -13.81
C THR A 63 -1.40 3.59 -14.17
N TYR A 64 -0.61 4.64 -13.94
CA TYR A 64 0.82 4.69 -14.20
C TYR A 64 1.62 4.41 -12.93
N ILE A 65 2.39 3.32 -12.95
CA ILE A 65 3.13 2.81 -11.78
C ILE A 65 4.03 3.87 -11.10
N LYS A 66 4.66 4.76 -11.89
CA LYS A 66 5.52 5.85 -11.37
C LYS A 66 4.75 6.86 -10.52
N TYR A 67 3.52 7.22 -10.90
CA TYR A 67 2.71 8.18 -10.15
C TYR A 67 2.12 7.53 -8.90
N LEU A 68 1.72 6.27 -9.00
CA LEU A 68 1.27 5.47 -7.86
C LEU A 68 2.40 5.30 -6.82
N TYR A 69 3.63 5.09 -7.27
CA TYR A 69 4.79 5.01 -6.37
C TYR A 69 5.07 6.34 -5.67
N VAL A 70 5.04 7.46 -6.41
CA VAL A 70 5.21 8.79 -5.81
C VAL A 70 4.10 9.11 -4.81
N LEU A 71 2.86 8.72 -5.11
CA LEU A 71 1.74 8.85 -4.19
C LEU A 71 1.97 8.08 -2.90
N LYS A 72 2.45 6.82 -3.00
CA LYS A 72 2.84 6.03 -1.84
C LYS A 72 3.87 6.75 -0.98
N LEU A 73 4.97 7.23 -1.57
CA LEU A 73 6.00 7.97 -0.85
C LEU A 73 5.44 9.24 -0.19
N LEU A 74 4.54 9.94 -0.86
CA LEU A 74 3.90 11.14 -0.34
C LEU A 74 3.11 10.85 0.94
N PHE A 75 2.37 9.73 0.99
CA PHE A 75 1.62 9.31 2.18
C PHE A 75 2.47 8.61 3.26
N GLU A 76 3.58 7.97 2.89
CA GLU A 76 4.52 7.37 3.86
C GLU A 76 5.29 8.42 4.66
N ASN A 77 5.47 9.63 4.11
CA ASN A 77 6.11 10.72 4.84
C ASN A 77 5.17 11.26 5.93
N LEU A 78 5.44 10.89 7.17
CA LEU A 78 4.65 11.30 8.34
C LEU A 78 4.67 12.81 8.61
N GLN A 79 5.63 13.55 8.05
CA GLN A 79 5.66 15.02 8.13
C GLN A 79 4.60 15.68 7.23
N ASN A 80 4.08 14.95 6.24
CA ASN A 80 3.02 15.46 5.38
C ASN A 80 1.68 15.34 6.08
N GLU A 81 1.08 16.47 6.41
CA GLU A 81 -0.30 16.53 6.88
C GLU A 81 -1.25 16.56 5.68
N PHE A 82 -2.34 15.78 5.78
CA PHE A 82 -3.35 15.70 4.73
C PHE A 82 -4.71 16.10 5.30
N SER A 83 -5.50 16.82 4.51
CA SER A 83 -6.88 17.09 4.89
C SER A 83 -7.74 15.82 4.89
N PRO A 84 -8.83 15.80 5.67
CA PRO A 84 -9.79 14.70 5.64
C PRO A 84 -10.36 14.42 4.25
N GLN A 85 -10.54 15.46 3.44
CA GLN A 85 -11.06 15.33 2.10
C GLN A 85 -10.08 14.57 1.20
N ILE A 86 -8.79 14.93 1.24
CA ILE A 86 -7.77 14.23 0.46
C ILE A 86 -7.60 12.78 0.89
N LEU A 87 -7.61 12.49 2.19
CA LEU A 87 -7.55 11.10 2.68
C LEU A 87 -8.75 10.27 2.19
N ARG A 88 -9.96 10.84 2.26
CA ARG A 88 -11.18 10.21 1.74
C ARG A 88 -11.10 9.98 0.23
N ASP A 89 -10.74 10.99 -0.54
CA ASP A 89 -10.78 10.92 -2.00
C ASP A 89 -9.70 9.98 -2.55
N THR A 90 -8.52 9.99 -1.93
CA THR A 90 -7.46 9.00 -2.21
C THR A 90 -7.94 7.59 -1.91
N LEU A 91 -8.57 7.37 -0.75
CA LEU A 91 -9.09 6.06 -0.37
C LEU A 91 -10.14 5.56 -1.37
N VAL A 92 -11.03 6.45 -1.83
CA VAL A 92 -12.06 6.15 -2.83
C VAL A 92 -11.44 5.80 -4.18
N ALA A 93 -10.43 6.55 -4.63
CA ALA A 93 -9.77 6.30 -5.90
C ALA A 93 -9.01 4.98 -5.90
N LEU A 94 -8.31 4.65 -4.80
CA LEU A 94 -7.62 3.37 -4.65
C LEU A 94 -8.58 2.20 -4.44
N ALA A 95 -9.81 2.43 -3.99
CA ALA A 95 -10.82 1.39 -3.91
C ALA A 95 -11.41 1.00 -5.27
N ASP A 96 -11.15 1.75 -6.36
CA ASP A 96 -11.66 1.41 -7.68
C ASP A 96 -10.85 0.27 -8.33
N PRO A 97 -11.46 -0.91 -8.59
CA PRO A 97 -10.78 -2.01 -9.24
C PRO A 97 -10.78 -1.90 -10.78
N THR A 98 -11.55 -0.97 -11.36
CA THR A 98 -11.74 -0.83 -12.82
C THR A 98 -10.44 -0.82 -13.61
N PRO A 99 -9.37 -0.11 -13.17
CA PRO A 99 -8.08 -0.10 -13.89
C PRO A 99 -7.39 -1.46 -14.08
N PHE A 100 -7.84 -2.52 -13.39
CA PHE A 100 -7.25 -3.86 -13.42
C PHE A 100 -8.08 -4.87 -14.23
N ASP A 101 -8.88 -4.39 -15.19
CA ASP A 101 -9.69 -5.20 -16.09
C ASP A 101 -8.90 -5.90 -17.22
N PHE A 102 -7.62 -5.55 -17.42
CA PHE A 102 -6.76 -6.18 -18.43
C PHE A 102 -5.39 -6.65 -17.91
N TYR A 103 -4.81 -7.60 -18.64
CA TYR A 103 -3.55 -8.27 -18.28
C TYR A 103 -2.39 -7.78 -19.15
N ALA A 104 -1.37 -7.22 -18.51
CA ALA A 104 -0.09 -6.87 -19.10
C ALA A 104 1.05 -7.34 -18.19
N LYS A 105 2.28 -7.39 -18.72
CA LYS A 105 3.47 -7.89 -18.01
C LYS A 105 3.69 -7.23 -16.64
N GLN A 106 3.32 -5.96 -16.49
CA GLN A 106 3.49 -5.20 -15.25
C GLN A 106 2.22 -5.14 -14.36
N SER A 107 1.12 -5.79 -14.75
CA SER A 107 -0.15 -5.69 -14.02
C SER A 107 -0.06 -6.23 -12.59
N VAL A 108 0.70 -7.30 -12.36
CA VAL A 108 0.91 -7.87 -11.01
C VAL A 108 1.68 -6.90 -10.11
N THR A 109 2.81 -6.38 -10.61
CA THR A 109 3.62 -5.40 -9.88
C THR A 109 2.84 -4.13 -9.57
N ARG A 110 2.04 -3.63 -10.53
CA ARG A 110 1.18 -2.47 -10.32
C ARG A 110 0.08 -2.76 -9.29
N LEU A 111 -0.55 -3.94 -9.35
CA LEU A 111 -1.58 -4.34 -8.39
C LEU A 111 -1.01 -4.40 -6.97
N GLU A 112 0.17 -5.01 -6.80
CA GLU A 112 0.84 -5.10 -5.50
C GLU A 112 1.16 -3.71 -4.95
N LEU A 113 1.72 -2.83 -5.78
CA LEU A 113 1.99 -1.45 -5.38
C LEU A 113 0.70 -0.69 -5.04
N HIS A 114 -0.38 -0.92 -5.78
CA HIS A 114 -1.69 -0.29 -5.56
C HIS A 114 -2.27 -0.67 -4.21
N LEU A 115 -2.24 -1.97 -3.88
CA LEU A 115 -2.68 -2.47 -2.58
C LEU A 115 -1.81 -1.93 -1.45
N ARG A 116 -0.48 -1.87 -1.61
CA ARG A 116 0.40 -1.25 -0.60
C ARG A 116 0.08 0.22 -0.38
N THR A 117 -0.12 0.98 -1.47
CA THR A 117 -0.50 2.40 -1.39
C THR A 117 -1.83 2.56 -0.67
N TRP A 118 -2.79 1.68 -0.94
CA TRP A 118 -4.10 1.69 -0.29
C TRP A 118 -4.01 1.42 1.21
N VAL A 119 -3.16 0.48 1.62
CA VAL A 119 -2.86 0.21 3.05
C VAL A 119 -2.23 1.43 3.71
N THR A 120 -1.24 2.08 3.08
CA THR A 120 -0.61 3.30 3.63
C THR A 120 -1.64 4.41 3.88
N VAL A 121 -2.60 4.62 2.96
CA VAL A 121 -3.67 5.61 3.14
C VAL A 121 -4.60 5.23 4.29
N LEU A 122 -4.95 3.95 4.42
CA LEU A 122 -5.74 3.45 5.56
C LEU A 122 -5.01 3.66 6.89
N GLU A 123 -3.71 3.42 6.96
CA GLU A 123 -2.90 3.69 8.14
C GLU A 123 -2.94 5.18 8.50
N ARG A 124 -2.77 6.08 7.53
CA ARG A 124 -2.88 7.53 7.76
C ARG A 124 -4.26 7.93 8.29
N ILE A 125 -5.34 7.29 7.81
CA ILE A 125 -6.69 7.49 8.33
C ILE A 125 -6.81 6.97 9.78
N CYS A 126 -6.27 5.80 10.10
CA CYS A 126 -6.30 5.23 11.45
C CYS A 126 -5.60 6.11 12.49
N PHE A 127 -4.58 6.88 12.09
CA PHE A 127 -3.87 7.82 12.95
C PHE A 127 -4.39 9.27 12.84
N SER A 128 -5.51 9.49 12.15
CA SER A 128 -6.14 10.79 11.97
C SER A 128 -7.49 10.84 12.71
N PRO A 129 -7.96 12.02 13.16
CA PRO A 129 -9.27 12.15 13.84
C PRO A 129 -10.50 11.92 12.92
N ILE A 130 -10.33 11.31 11.75
CA ILE A 130 -11.37 11.14 10.75
C ILE A 130 -12.23 9.93 11.07
N VAL A 131 -13.54 10.10 10.98
CA VAL A 131 -14.50 9.00 11.08
C VAL A 131 -15.08 8.70 9.70
N LEU A 132 -14.78 7.50 9.17
CA LEU A 132 -15.36 7.05 7.90
C LEU A 132 -16.85 6.75 8.08
N SER A 133 -17.69 7.17 7.12
CA SER A 133 -19.11 6.80 7.10
C SER A 133 -19.27 5.29 6.90
N LYS A 134 -20.42 4.74 7.33
CA LYS A 134 -20.73 3.32 7.12
C LYS A 134 -20.66 2.95 5.63
N GLU A 135 -21.26 3.77 4.78
CA GLU A 135 -21.26 3.58 3.33
C GLU A 135 -19.83 3.49 2.75
N LEU A 136 -18.93 4.38 3.17
CA LEU A 136 -17.55 4.36 2.69
C LEU A 136 -16.80 3.11 3.16
N ARG A 137 -17.01 2.69 4.42
CA ARG A 137 -16.42 1.45 4.93
C ARG A 137 -16.91 0.23 4.14
N ASP A 138 -18.23 0.13 3.91
CA ASP A 138 -18.82 -0.96 3.14
C ASP A 138 -18.27 -1.00 1.71
N LYS A 139 -18.09 0.17 1.07
CA LYS A 139 -17.44 0.28 -0.25
C LYS A 139 -16.00 -0.20 -0.25
N VAL A 140 -15.21 0.17 0.76
CA VAL A 140 -13.82 -0.27 0.92
C VAL A 140 -13.75 -1.80 1.08
N TYR A 141 -14.58 -2.38 1.95
CA TYR A 141 -14.62 -3.83 2.16
C TYR A 141 -15.03 -4.60 0.90
N ASN A 142 -16.08 -4.14 0.19
CA ASN A 142 -16.52 -4.76 -1.07
C ASN A 142 -15.43 -4.70 -2.15
N SER A 143 -14.63 -3.63 -2.16
CA SER A 143 -13.53 -3.47 -3.11
C SER A 143 -12.38 -4.43 -2.81
N LEU A 144 -12.09 -4.70 -1.53
CA LEU A 144 -11.08 -5.67 -1.11
C LEU A 144 -11.40 -7.08 -1.64
N SER A 145 -12.66 -7.51 -1.59
CA SER A 145 -13.10 -8.78 -2.17
C SER A 145 -12.81 -8.86 -3.67
N LYS A 146 -13.08 -7.78 -4.42
CA LYS A 146 -12.78 -7.71 -5.86
C LYS A 146 -11.28 -7.80 -6.14
N PHE A 147 -10.43 -7.13 -5.35
CA PHE A 147 -8.98 -7.23 -5.50
C PHE A 147 -8.45 -8.63 -5.17
N ALA A 148 -9.05 -9.35 -4.22
CA ALA A 148 -8.71 -10.73 -3.94
C ALA A 148 -9.02 -11.66 -5.15
N GLU A 149 -10.18 -11.47 -5.79
CA GLU A 149 -10.52 -12.19 -7.02
C GLU A 149 -9.56 -11.89 -8.18
N ILE A 150 -9.22 -10.61 -8.37
CA ILE A 150 -8.25 -10.17 -9.39
C ILE A 150 -6.89 -10.83 -9.15
N ARG A 151 -6.40 -10.82 -7.90
CA ARG A 151 -5.13 -11.48 -7.52
C ARG A 151 -5.16 -12.98 -7.82
N LEU A 152 -6.30 -13.65 -7.57
CA LEU A 152 -6.45 -15.07 -7.89
C LEU A 152 -6.36 -15.34 -9.40
N LYS A 153 -6.90 -14.45 -10.25
CA LYS A 153 -6.76 -14.55 -11.71
C LYS A 153 -5.33 -14.36 -12.19
N PHE A 154 -4.50 -13.59 -11.48
CA PHE A 154 -3.08 -13.42 -11.80
C PHE A 154 -2.19 -14.63 -11.48
N LEU A 155 -2.68 -15.58 -10.66
CA LEU A 155 -1.94 -16.76 -10.23
C LEU A 155 -2.29 -18.05 -11.02
N LYS A 156 -3.28 -17.97 -11.93
CA LYS A 156 -3.72 -19.07 -12.79
C LYS A 156 -3.26 -18.83 -14.23
#